data_AF-A0A655QFJ2-F1
#
_entry.id   AF-A0A655QFJ2-F1
#
_cell.length_a   1.000
_cell.length_b   1.000
_cell.length_c   1.000
_cell.angle_alpha   90.00
_cell.angle_beta   90.00
_cell.angle_gamma   90.00
#
_symmetry.space_group_name_H-M   'P 1'
#
loop_
_entity.id
_entity.type
_entity.pdbx_description
1 polymer ?
#
loop_
_entity_poly.entity_id
_entity_poly.type
_entity_poly.pdbx_seq_one_letter_code
_entity_poly.pdbx_strand_id
1 'polypeptide(L)'
;MAVADETASLIITGNGDVLQPEHDLIAIGSGGNYAQAAAIALLENTELDARTIAEKALNIAGDICVFTNHHHTIEELEIPQAMLPQGASA
;
A
#
# COMPACT_ATOMS: atom_id res chain seq x y z
N MET A 1 13.02 -3.18 -2.62
CA MET A 1 12.07 -4.28 -2.34
C MET A 1 11.19 -3.84 -1.19
N ALA A 2 9.90 -4.18 -1.21
CA ALA A 2 8.99 -3.93 -0.10
C ALA A 2 8.64 -5.27 0.57
N VAL A 3 8.59 -5.28 1.89
CA VAL A 3 8.19 -6.44 2.71
C VAL A 3 7.23 -5.93 3.76
N ALA A 4 6.13 -6.63 3.99
CA ALA A 4 5.16 -6.27 5.00
C ALA A 4 4.62 -7.52 5.69
N ASP A 5 4.31 -7.38 6.97
CA ASP A 5 3.55 -8.32 7.78
C ASP A 5 2.50 -7.56 8.62
N GLU A 6 1.83 -8.25 9.53
CA GLU A 6 0.81 -7.67 10.40
C GLU A 6 1.33 -6.59 11.38
N THR A 7 2.65 -6.44 11.52
CA THR A 7 3.29 -5.57 12.51
C THR A 7 4.07 -4.43 11.90
N ALA A 8 4.61 -4.60 10.70
CA ALA A 8 5.49 -3.63 10.08
C ALA A 8 5.46 -3.70 8.55
N SER A 9 5.65 -2.54 7.93
CA SER A 9 5.96 -2.40 6.51
C SER A 9 7.38 -1.86 6.37
N LEU A 10 8.22 -2.49 5.56
CA LEU A 10 9.64 -2.15 5.41
C LEU A 10 10.07 -2.08 3.94
N ILE A 11 10.98 -1.16 3.66
CA ILE A 11 11.68 -1.01 2.38
C ILE A 11 13.13 -1.43 2.54
N ILE A 12 13.58 -2.36 1.69
CA ILE A 12 14.98 -2.78 1.59
C ILE A 12 15.57 -2.20 0.30
N THR A 13 16.63 -1.39 0.45
CA THR A 13 17.34 -0.76 -0.68
C THR A 13 18.41 -1.69 -1.25
N GLY A 14 18.88 -1.41 -2.47
CA GLY A 14 20.00 -2.15 -3.08
C GLY A 14 21.34 -1.92 -2.38
N ASN A 15 21.44 -0.93 -1.51
CA ASN A 15 22.64 -0.60 -0.73
C ASN A 15 22.68 -1.32 0.63
N GLY A 16 21.60 -2.02 1.00
CA GLY A 16 21.47 -2.72 2.28
C GLY A 16 20.79 -1.91 3.39
N ASP A 17 20.19 -0.76 3.08
CA ASP A 17 19.41 -0.01 4.06
C ASP A 17 18.03 -0.65 4.27
N VAL A 18 17.53 -0.60 5.52
CA VAL A 18 16.19 -1.04 5.89
C VAL A 18 15.46 0.15 6.49
N LEU A 19 14.36 0.55 5.86
CA LEU A 19 13.63 1.77 6.17
C LEU A 19 12.15 1.45 6.42
N GLN A 20 11.57 2.01 7.47
CA GLN A 20 10.11 2.00 7.67
C GLN A 20 9.53 3.29 7.05
N PRO A 21 8.54 3.19 6.15
CA PRO A 21 7.87 4.34 5.56
C PRO A 21 6.97 5.03 6.58
N GLU A 22 6.61 6.27 6.29
CA GLU A 22 5.56 6.97 7.04
C GLU A 22 4.17 6.47 6.61
N HIS A 23 3.20 6.50 7.53
CA HIS A 23 1.80 6.09 7.30
C HIS A 23 1.60 4.61 6.95
N ASP A 24 2.60 3.75 7.20
CA ASP A 24 2.59 2.31 6.88
C ASP A 24 2.20 2.01 5.42
N LEU A 25 2.45 2.95 4.51
CA LEU A 25 2.12 2.85 3.09
C LEU A 25 3.39 2.86 2.24
N ILE A 26 3.51 1.86 1.36
CA ILE A 26 4.63 1.74 0.42
C ILE A 26 4.10 1.71 -1.00
N ALA A 27 4.68 2.54 -1.87
CA ALA A 27 4.56 2.39 -3.31
C ALA A 27 5.95 2.43 -3.94
N ILE A 28 6.24 1.49 -4.84
CA ILE A 28 7.51 1.41 -5.56
C ILE A 28 7.25 1.23 -7.06
N GLY A 29 8.26 1.49 -7.90
CA GLY A 29 8.18 1.35 -9.35
C GLY A 29 7.81 2.66 -10.06
N SER A 30 7.65 2.57 -11.38
CA SER A 30 7.47 3.74 -12.27
C SER A 30 6.20 4.56 -11.98
N GLY A 31 5.13 3.91 -11.53
CA GLY A 31 3.88 4.55 -11.11
C GLY A 31 3.79 4.85 -9.61
N GLY A 32 4.85 4.56 -8.84
CA GLY A 32 4.81 4.55 -7.38
C GLY A 32 4.33 5.87 -6.76
N ASN A 33 4.86 7.00 -7.22
CA ASN A 33 4.49 8.31 -6.67
C ASN A 33 3.01 8.66 -6.89
N TYR A 34 2.42 8.24 -8.01
CA TYR A 34 1.00 8.49 -8.29
C TYR A 34 0.10 7.60 -7.45
N ALA A 35 0.46 6.32 -7.33
CA ALA A 35 -0.24 5.39 -6.44
C ALA A 35 -0.17 5.85 -4.99
N GLN A 36 1.01 6.27 -4.51
CA GLN A 36 1.20 6.77 -3.15
C GLN A 36 0.33 8.01 -2.87
N ALA A 37 0.36 9.00 -3.76
CA ALA A 37 -0.43 10.22 -3.59
C ALA A 37 -1.94 9.91 -3.56
N ALA A 38 -2.42 9.03 -4.45
CA ALA A 38 -3.82 8.61 -4.47
C ALA A 38 -4.20 7.84 -3.20
N ALA A 39 -3.35 6.92 -2.75
CA ALA A 39 -3.62 6.11 -1.58
C ALA A 39 -3.63 6.93 -0.27
N ILE A 40 -2.70 7.88 -0.10
CA ILE A 40 -2.70 8.81 1.03
C ILE A 40 -4.01 9.61 1.07
N ALA A 41 -4.43 10.17 -0.08
CA ALA A 41 -5.69 10.90 -0.15
C ALA A 41 -6.91 10.05 0.24
N LEU A 42 -6.93 8.77 -0.17
CA LEU A 42 -8.00 7.84 0.19
C LEU A 42 -7.95 7.46 1.68
N LEU A 43 -6.78 7.17 2.23
CA LEU A 43 -6.60 6.86 3.66
C LEU A 43 -7.07 7.98 4.57
N GLU A 44 -6.76 9.23 4.22
CA GLU A 44 -7.09 10.39 5.06
C GLU A 44 -8.56 10.83 4.97
N ASN A 45 -9.26 10.48 3.89
CA ASN A 45 -10.56 11.08 3.57
C ASN A 45 -11.69 10.05 3.39
N THR A 46 -11.43 8.76 3.65
CA THR A 46 -12.43 7.70 3.48
C THR A 46 -12.31 6.64 4.57
N GLU A 47 -13.32 5.77 4.69
CA GLU A 47 -13.31 4.59 5.54
C GLU A 47 -13.16 3.29 4.70
N LEU A 48 -12.41 3.38 3.59
CA LEU A 48 -12.19 2.24 2.71
C LEU A 48 -11.18 1.27 3.35
N ASP A 49 -11.37 -0.03 3.08
CA ASP A 49 -10.41 -1.06 3.47
C ASP A 49 -9.09 -0.97 2.66
N ALA A 50 -8.03 -1.59 3.20
CA ALA A 50 -6.69 -1.52 2.63
C ALA A 50 -6.64 -2.04 1.18
N ARG A 51 -7.37 -3.13 0.91
CA ARG A 51 -7.48 -3.75 -0.42
C ARG A 51 -8.06 -2.77 -1.44
N THR A 52 -9.17 -2.13 -1.09
CA THR A 52 -9.89 -1.18 -1.95
C THR A 52 -9.06 0.07 -2.20
N ILE A 53 -8.34 0.55 -1.18
CA ILE A 53 -7.40 1.68 -1.33
C ILE A 53 -6.28 1.32 -2.30
N ALA A 54 -5.63 0.15 -2.13
CA ALA A 54 -4.57 -0.31 -3.01
C ALA A 54 -5.06 -0.43 -4.46
N GLU A 55 -6.21 -1.06 -4.69
CA GLU A 55 -6.78 -1.22 -6.03
C GLU A 55 -7.10 0.12 -6.70
N LYS A 56 -7.74 1.06 -5.99
CA LYS A 56 -8.07 2.38 -6.53
C LYS A 56 -6.81 3.19 -6.84
N ALA A 57 -5.82 3.17 -5.95
CA ALA A 57 -4.56 3.86 -6.14
C ALA A 57 -3.78 3.33 -7.35
N LEU A 58 -3.73 2.01 -7.54
CA LEU A 58 -3.09 1.38 -8.70
C LEU A 58 -3.81 1.72 -10.01
N ASN A 59 -5.15 1.77 -10.00
CA ASN A 59 -5.92 2.21 -11.17
C ASN A 59 -5.59 3.65 -11.57
N ILE A 60 -5.56 4.57 -10.60
CA ILE A 60 -5.17 5.97 -10.85
C ILE A 60 -3.72 6.05 -11.38
N ALA A 61 -2.81 5.25 -10.84
CA ALA A 61 -1.44 5.19 -11.35
C ALA A 61 -1.37 4.67 -12.80
N GLY A 62 -2.20 3.70 -13.17
CA GLY A 62 -2.33 3.18 -14.53
C GLY A 62 -2.93 4.19 -15.53
N ASP A 63 -3.74 5.13 -15.06
CA ASP A 63 -4.27 6.23 -15.89
C ASP A 63 -3.23 7.33 -16.15
N ILE A 64 -2.24 7.48 -15.26
CA ILE A 64 -1.26 8.59 -15.29
C ILE A 64 0.10 8.16 -15.84
N CYS A 65 0.62 7.01 -15.39
CA CYS A 65 1.96 6.55 -15.74
C CYS A 65 1.94 5.65 -16.97
N VAL A 66 2.59 6.06 -18.05
CA VAL A 66 2.71 5.27 -19.29
C VAL A 66 3.40 3.90 -19.12
N PHE A 67 4.07 3.68 -17.99
CA PHE A 67 4.73 2.41 -17.65
C PHE A 67 3.97 1.57 -16.62
N THR A 68 2.75 1.98 -16.27
CA THR A 68 1.85 1.25 -15.36
C THR A 68 0.55 1.01 -16.10
N ASN A 69 -0.01 -0.19 -15.98
CA ASN A 69 -1.26 -0.55 -16.64
C ASN A 69 -2.32 -0.96 -15.60
N HIS A 70 -3.49 -1.37 -16.07
CA HIS A 70 -4.63 -1.73 -15.23
C HIS A 70 -4.72 -3.22 -14.88
N HIS A 71 -3.70 -4.01 -15.18
CA HIS A 71 -3.65 -5.43 -14.85
C HIS A 71 -2.95 -5.62 -13.51
N HIS A 72 -3.75 -5.72 -12.45
CA HIS A 72 -3.26 -5.82 -11.08
C HIS A 72 -3.30 -7.25 -10.56
N THR A 73 -2.26 -7.66 -9.85
CA THR A 73 -2.30 -8.78 -8.91
C THR A 73 -2.33 -8.19 -7.51
N ILE A 74 -3.34 -8.55 -6.72
CA ILE A 74 -3.54 -8.06 -5.35
C ILE A 74 -3.45 -9.26 -4.42
N GLU A 75 -2.55 -9.19 -3.45
CA GLU A 75 -2.33 -10.18 -2.41
C GLU A 75 -2.62 -9.54 -1.06
N GLU A 76 -3.18 -10.31 -0.13
CA GLU A 76 -3.63 -9.82 1.18
C GLU A 76 -3.17 -10.76 2.29
N LEU A 77 -2.92 -10.21 3.48
CA LEU A 77 -2.61 -10.96 4.69
C LEU A 77 -3.79 -10.86 5.64
N GLU A 78 -4.30 -11.99 6.11
CA GLU A 78 -5.28 -12.01 7.19
C GLU A 78 -4.60 -11.58 8.50
N ILE A 79 -5.09 -10.51 9.11
CA ILE A 79 -4.57 -10.05 10.41
C ILE A 79 -5.27 -10.82 11.55
N PRO A 80 -4.52 -11.46 12.45
CA PRO A 80 -5.11 -12.13 13.60
C PRO A 80 -5.95 -11.17 14.44
N GLN A 81 -7.15 -11.59 14.85
CA GLN A 81 -8.06 -10.79 15.69
C GLN A 81 -7.40 -10.26 16.98
N ALA A 82 -6.42 -10.99 17.53
CA ALA A 82 -5.68 -10.58 18.72
C ALA A 82 -4.81 -9.32 18.52
N MET A 83 -4.56 -8.93 17.26
CA MET A 83 -3.71 -7.82 16.86
C MET A 83 -4.49 -6.60 16.35
N LEU A 84 -5.77 -6.77 16.06
CA LEU A 84 -6.64 -5.67 15.67
C LEU A 84 -6.96 -4.76 16.88
N PRO A 85 -7.01 -3.43 16.70
CA PRO A 85 -7.56 -2.54 17.71
C PRO A 85 -8.99 -2.99 18.06
N GLN A 86 -9.37 -2.93 19.34
CA GLN A 86 -10.70 -3.38 19.78
C GLN A 86 -11.80 -2.66 18.99
N GLY A 87 -12.55 -3.39 18.16
CA GLY A 87 -13.64 -2.88 17.34
C GLY A 87 -13.33 -2.73 15.84
N ALA A 88 -12.11 -3.00 15.38
CA ALA A 88 -11.81 -3.08 13.94
C ALA A 88 -12.22 -4.45 13.37
N SER A 89 -12.89 -4.47 12.21
CA SER A 89 -13.09 -5.69 11.44
C SER A 89 -11.84 -6.00 10.62
N ALA A 90 -11.52 -7.28 10.50
CA ALA A 90 -10.46 -7.79 9.61
C ALA A 90 -10.75 -7.46 8.15
#